data_AF-A0A528MVW4-F1
#
_entry.id   AF-A0A528MVW4-F1
#
_cell.length_a   1.000
_cell.length_b   1.000
_cell.length_c   1.000
_cell.angle_alpha   90.00
_cell.angle_beta   90.00
_cell.angle_gamma   90.00
#
_symmetry.space_group_name_H-M   'P 1'
#
loop_
_entity.id
_entity.type
_entity.pdbx_description
1 polymer ?
#
loop_
_entity_poly.entity_id
_entity_poly.type
_entity_poly.pdbx_seq_one_letter_code
_entity_poly.pdbx_strand_id
1 'polypeptide(L)'
;VNLMKDHWPDEPPPQAYPPVAQLLGYCIAGPEAFEQSNGLQHRLDAERRLEAALEAGDSFDAQIILMTLHAKLIDGEVVERYGLRAD
;
A
#
# COMPACT_ATOMS: atom_id res chain seq x y z
N VAL A 1 1.22 15.05 6.01
CA VAL A 1 -0.03 14.37 5.61
C VAL A 1 -0.45 13.43 6.71
N ASN A 2 -1.70 13.51 7.15
CA ASN A 2 -2.22 12.75 8.30
C ASN A 2 -3.26 11.74 7.82
N LEU A 3 -2.83 10.89 6.87
CA LEU A 3 -3.68 10.06 6.02
C LEU A 3 -4.72 9.24 6.81
N MET A 4 -4.32 8.67 7.95
CA MET A 4 -5.22 7.88 8.80
C MET A 4 -6.31 8.75 9.47
N LYS A 5 -6.00 9.97 9.91
CA LYS A 5 -6.98 10.88 10.53
C LYS A 5 -7.86 11.59 9.49
N ASP A 6 -7.41 11.64 8.24
CA ASP A 6 -8.25 12.15 7.15
C ASP A 6 -9.32 11.10 6.75
N HIS A 7 -9.04 9.81 6.97
CA HIS A 7 -9.98 8.71 6.70
C HIS A 7 -10.89 8.36 7.90
N TRP A 8 -10.40 8.53 9.13
CA TRP A 8 -11.19 8.38 10.35
C TRP A 8 -11.30 9.70 11.12
N PRO A 9 -12.51 10.16 11.47
CA PRO A 9 -12.69 11.44 12.18
C PRO A 9 -12.08 11.46 13.58
N ASP A 10 -11.94 10.28 14.20
CA ASP A 10 -11.33 10.05 15.51
C ASP A 10 -10.13 9.10 15.37
N GLU A 11 -9.52 8.69 16.49
CA GLU A 11 -8.47 7.67 16.49
C GLU A 11 -8.94 6.40 15.75
N PRO A 12 -8.20 5.91 14.73
CA PRO A 12 -8.59 4.72 14.00
C PRO A 12 -8.75 3.52 14.93
N PRO A 13 -9.82 2.71 14.78
CA PRO A 13 -9.99 1.53 15.61
C PRO A 13 -8.84 0.53 15.35
N PRO A 14 -8.47 -0.32 16.32
CA PRO A 14 -7.35 -1.26 16.16
C PRO A 14 -7.42 -2.12 14.89
N GLN A 15 -8.63 -2.49 14.44
CA GLN A 15 -8.84 -3.27 13.22
C GLN A 15 -8.56 -2.51 11.90
N ALA A 16 -8.42 -1.18 11.94
CA ALA A 16 -8.09 -0.37 10.77
C ALA A 16 -6.60 -0.49 10.39
N TYR A 17 -5.73 -0.77 11.37
CA TYR A 17 -4.29 -0.79 11.17
C TYR A 17 -3.78 -1.99 10.36
N PRO A 18 -4.23 -3.24 10.58
CA PRO A 18 -3.75 -4.38 9.81
C PRO A 18 -3.86 -4.25 8.28
N PRO A 19 -5.00 -3.86 7.67
CA PRO A 19 -5.07 -3.72 6.22
C PRO A 19 -4.18 -2.58 5.70
N VAL A 20 -4.01 -1.50 6.46
CA VAL A 20 -3.10 -0.41 6.09
C VAL A 20 -1.65 -0.88 6.13
N ALA A 21 -1.26 -1.55 7.22
CA ALA A 21 0.09 -2.07 7.42
C ALA A 21 0.46 -3.13 6.37
N GLN A 22 -0.49 -3.95 5.94
CA GLN A 22 -0.28 -4.94 4.89
C GLN A 22 0.09 -4.28 3.56
N LEU A 23 -0.71 -3.32 3.08
CA LEU A 23 -0.45 -2.66 1.80
C LEU A 23 0.82 -1.78 1.87
N LEU A 24 0.97 -1.02 2.96
CA LEU A 24 2.17 -0.22 3.21
C LEU A 24 3.42 -1.10 3.26
N GLY A 25 3.36 -2.22 3.97
CA GLY A 25 4.46 -3.18 4.09
C GLY A 25 4.82 -3.80 2.75
N TYR A 26 3.84 -4.18 1.93
CA TYR A 26 4.09 -4.70 0.58
C TYR A 26 4.79 -3.65 -0.29
N CYS A 27 4.31 -2.40 -0.27
CA CYS A 27 4.92 -1.32 -1.03
C CYS A 27 6.39 -1.10 -0.66
N ILE A 28 6.75 -1.22 0.62
CA ILE A 28 8.12 -0.94 1.11
C ILE A 28 9.05 -2.14 0.95
N ALA A 29 8.57 -3.35 1.25
CA ALA A 29 9.40 -4.55 1.26
C ALA A 29 9.58 -5.17 -0.13
N GLY A 30 8.65 -4.92 -1.06
CA GLY A 30 8.62 -5.58 -2.35
C GLY A 30 8.07 -7.02 -2.28
N PRO A 31 7.80 -7.65 -3.45
CA PRO A 31 7.02 -8.89 -3.51
C PRO A 31 7.68 -10.06 -2.78
N GLU A 32 8.98 -10.27 -3.01
CA GLU A 32 9.70 -11.44 -2.49
C GLU A 32 9.85 -11.37 -0.97
N ALA A 33 10.41 -10.28 -0.43
CA ALA A 33 10.63 -10.14 1.01
C ALA A 33 9.31 -10.10 1.80
N PHE A 34 8.26 -9.52 1.21
CA PHE A 34 6.93 -9.53 1.82
C PHE A 34 6.34 -10.94 1.88
N GLU A 35 6.44 -11.73 0.80
CA GLU A 35 5.98 -13.12 0.80
C GLU A 35 6.77 -13.98 1.79
N GLN A 36 8.09 -13.84 1.86
CA GLN A 36 8.90 -14.60 2.80
C GLN A 36 8.48 -14.38 4.27
N SER A 37 8.04 -13.15 4.59
CA SER A 37 7.67 -12.77 5.96
C SER A 37 6.21 -13.04 6.31
N ASN A 38 5.30 -12.89 5.33
CA ASN A 38 3.85 -12.91 5.57
C ASN A 38 3.13 -14.09 4.88
N GLY A 39 3.76 -14.73 3.90
CA GLY A 39 3.20 -15.81 3.10
C GLY A 39 2.50 -15.37 1.81
N LEU A 40 2.35 -16.32 0.89
CA LEU A 40 1.85 -16.11 -0.47
C LEU A 40 0.45 -15.46 -0.50
N GLN A 41 -0.47 -15.87 0.36
CA GLN A 41 -1.84 -15.33 0.36
C GLN A 41 -1.87 -13.84 0.69
N HIS A 42 -1.05 -13.38 1.64
CA HIS A 42 -0.94 -11.97 1.97
C HIS A 42 -0.33 -11.15 0.83
N ARG A 43 0.64 -11.73 0.10
CA ARG A 43 1.19 -11.10 -1.11
C ARG A 43 0.10 -10.90 -2.16
N LEU A 44 -0.60 -11.98 -2.54
CA LEU A 44 -1.64 -11.93 -3.57
C LEU A 44 -2.79 -10.97 -3.21
N ASP A 45 -3.11 -10.84 -1.93
CA ASP A 45 -4.10 -9.89 -1.46
C ASP A 45 -3.64 -8.43 -1.58
N ALA A 46 -2.39 -8.14 -1.22
CA ALA A 46 -1.80 -6.81 -1.40
C ALA A 46 -1.70 -6.42 -2.88
N GLU A 47 -1.32 -7.36 -3.75
CA GLU A 47 -1.25 -7.15 -5.21
C GLU A 47 -2.63 -6.80 -5.79
N ARG A 48 -3.66 -7.57 -5.43
CA ARG A 48 -5.03 -7.29 -5.88
C ARG A 48 -5.53 -5.92 -5.42
N ARG A 49 -5.21 -5.52 -4.20
CA ARG A 49 -5.56 -4.20 -3.66
C ARG A 49 -4.85 -3.08 -4.39
N LEU A 50 -3.57 -3.27 -4.70
CA LEU A 50 -2.79 -2.32 -5.47
C LEU A 50 -3.39 -2.14 -6.88
N GLU A 51 -3.69 -3.24 -7.57
CA GLU A 51 -4.34 -3.20 -8.89
C GLU A 51 -5.67 -2.45 -8.85
N ALA A 52 -6.54 -2.78 -7.88
CA ALA A 52 -7.82 -2.10 -7.70
C ALA A 52 -7.65 -0.59 -7.37
N ALA A 53 -6.59 -0.23 -6.65
CA ALA A 53 -6.28 1.16 -6.35
C ALA A 53 -5.87 1.95 -7.59
N LEU A 54 -5.11 1.32 -8.50
CA LEU A 54 -4.74 1.93 -9.78
C LEU A 54 -5.94 2.13 -10.70
N GLU A 55 -6.88 1.20 -10.70
CA GLU A 55 -8.14 1.34 -11.45
C GLU A 55 -9.02 2.46 -10.89
N ALA A 56 -9.10 2.60 -9.56
CA ALA A 56 -9.91 3.62 -8.90
C ALA A 56 -9.29 5.03 -8.98
N GLY A 57 -7.96 5.14 -8.87
CA GLY A 57 -7.20 6.40 -9.00
C GLY A 57 -7.15 7.29 -7.76
N ASP A 58 -8.20 7.34 -6.94
CA ASP A 58 -8.28 8.23 -5.76
C ASP A 58 -8.66 7.52 -4.45
N SER A 59 -8.71 6.19 -4.47
CA SER A 59 -9.05 5.37 -3.33
C SER A 59 -8.08 5.57 -2.15
N PHE A 60 -8.49 5.15 -0.96
CA PHE A 60 -7.61 5.21 0.22
C PHE A 60 -6.32 4.41 0.02
N ASP A 61 -6.40 3.25 -0.65
CA ASP A 61 -5.24 2.45 -1.02
C ASP A 61 -4.34 3.20 -2.03
N ALA A 62 -4.93 3.92 -2.99
CA ALA A 62 -4.18 4.77 -3.93
C ALA A 62 -3.41 5.88 -3.21
N GLN A 63 -4.01 6.47 -2.17
CA GLN A 63 -3.35 7.47 -1.34
C GLN A 63 -2.20 6.88 -0.51
N ILE A 64 -2.32 5.63 -0.01
CA ILE A 64 -1.23 4.92 0.66
C ILE A 64 -0.06 4.69 -0.32
N ILE A 65 -0.34 4.22 -1.53
CA ILE A 65 0.67 3.95 -2.57
C ILE A 65 1.35 5.25 -3.02
N LEU A 66 0.57 6.31 -3.25
CA LEU A 66 1.10 7.61 -3.64
C LEU A 66 1.99 8.21 -2.53
N MET A 67 1.60 8.03 -1.27
CA MET A 67 2.40 8.45 -0.12
C MET A 67 3.76 7.73 -0.08
N THR A 68 3.81 6.40 -0.25
CA THR A 68 5.08 5.65 -0.25
C THR A 68 5.97 6.03 -1.43
N LEU A 69 5.37 6.30 -2.59
CA LEU A 69 6.07 6.77 -3.78
C LEU A 69 6.70 8.15 -3.57
N HIS A 70 5.93 9.15 -3.10
CA HIS A 70 6.48 10.48 -2.81
C HIS A 70 7.51 10.48 -1.68
N ALA A 71 7.34 9.61 -0.68
CA ALA A 71 8.30 9.44 0.40
C ALA A 71 9.59 8.72 -0.04
N LYS A 72 9.65 8.20 -1.29
CA LYS A 72 10.75 7.37 -1.81
C LYS A 72 11.01 6.12 -0.97
N LEU A 73 9.95 5.58 -0.38
CA LEU A 73 9.98 4.36 0.42
C LEU A 73 9.52 3.13 -0.36
N ILE A 74 8.82 3.35 -1.48
CA ILE A 74 8.33 2.26 -2.31
C ILE A 74 9.49 1.50 -2.96
N ASP A 75 9.38 0.18 -2.99
CA ASP A 75 10.34 -0.72 -3.61
C ASP A 75 10.36 -0.57 -5.14
N GLY A 76 11.56 -0.71 -5.72
CA GLY A 76 11.78 -0.52 -7.15
C GLY A 76 11.05 -1.54 -8.01
N GLU A 77 10.96 -2.80 -7.59
CA GLU A 77 10.24 -3.84 -8.33
C GLU A 77 8.74 -3.52 -8.37
N VAL A 78 8.18 -3.01 -7.27
CA VAL A 78 6.77 -2.59 -7.21
C VAL A 78 6.53 -1.43 -8.18
N VAL A 79 7.42 -0.44 -8.22
CA VAL A 79 7.32 0.68 -9.18
C VAL A 79 7.35 0.19 -10.63
N GLU A 80 8.33 -0.66 -10.97
CA GLU A 80 8.51 -1.18 -12.33
C GLU A 80 7.34 -2.07 -12.77
N ARG A 81 6.91 -2.99 -11.90
CA ARG A 81 5.83 -3.95 -12.19
C ARG A 81 4.50 -3.25 -12.47
N TYR A 82 4.18 -2.21 -11.70
CA TYR A 82 2.88 -1.54 -11.78
C TYR A 82 2.92 -0.19 -12.52
N GLY A 83 4.08 0.21 -13.03
CA GLY A 83 4.23 1.47 -13.78
C GLY A 83 3.92 2.72 -12.96
N LEU A 84 4.20 2.68 -11.65
CA LEU A 84 3.84 3.75 -10.71
C LEU A 84 4.63 5.03 -10.98
N ARG A 85 3.93 6.18 -10.95
CA ARG A 85 4.53 7.50 -11.17
C ARG A 85 3.91 8.51 -10.23
N ALA A 86 4.75 9.38 -9.70
CA ALA A 86 4.36 10.58 -9.00
C ALA A 86 4.61 11.73 -9.98
N ASP A 87 3.53 12.34 -10.47
CA ASP A 87 3.60 13.52 -11.32
C ASP A 87 4.08 14.75 -10.53
#